data_AF-A0A5P9F879-F1
#
_entry.id   AF-A0A5P9F879-F1
#
_cell.length_a   1.000
_cell.length_b   1.000
_cell.length_c   1.000
_cell.angle_alpha   90.00
_cell.angle_beta   90.00
_cell.angle_gamma   90.00
#
_symmetry.space_group_name_H-M   'P 1'
#
loop_
_entity.id
_entity.type
_entity.pdbx_description
1 polymer ?
#
loop_
_entity_poly.entity_id
_entity_poly.type
_entity_poly.pdbx_seq_one_letter_code
_entity_poly.pdbx_strand_id
1 'polypeptide(L)' 'MNYLLAILLPPLSIFLTGHPILGIVIFLIWIPALLFSGGLTHPMFILLAWFLIFSSRERAARAEDLRARR' A
#
# COMPACT_ATOMS: atom_id res chain seq x y z
N MET A 1 1.85 -12.70 21.20
CA MET A 1 0.86 -12.85 20.11
C MET A 1 1.62 -13.33 18.88
N ASN A 2 1.37 -14.54 18.41
CA ASN A 2 2.27 -15.20 17.44
C ASN A 2 1.96 -14.79 15.99
N TYR A 3 2.13 -13.49 15.69
CA TYR A 3 1.84 -12.90 14.37
C TYR A 3 2.63 -13.53 13.22
N LEU A 4 3.83 -14.03 13.52
CA LEU A 4 4.68 -14.73 12.55
C LEU A 4 4.02 -16.03 12.06
N LEU A 5 3.37 -16.79 12.96
CA LEU A 5 2.58 -17.95 12.57
C LEU A 5 1.37 -17.56 11.72
N ALA A 6 0.69 -16.46 12.07
CA ALA A 6 -0.49 -16.01 11.33
C ALA A 6 -0.15 -15.58 9.88
N ILE A 7 1.05 -15.03 9.66
CA ILE A 7 1.54 -14.65 8.33
C ILE A 7 1.96 -15.87 7.49
N LEU A 8 2.51 -16.93 8.10
CA LEU A 8 2.88 -18.15 7.38
C LEU A 8 1.76 -19.18 7.28
N LEU A 9 0.72 -19.08 8.12
CA LEU A 9 -0.38 -20.05 8.19
C LEU A 9 -1.05 -20.31 6.82
N PRO A 10 -1.39 -19.26 6.03
CA PRO A 10 -2.12 -19.45 4.78
C PRO A 10 -1.37 -20.32 3.76
N PRO A 11 -0.14 -19.99 3.34
CA PRO A 11 0.59 -20.86 2.42
C PRO A 11 0.91 -22.23 3.04
N LEU A 12 1.25 -22.29 4.34
CA LEU A 12 1.61 -23.55 4.99
C LEU A 12 0.42 -24.52 5.07
N SER A 13 -0.80 -24.02 5.32
CA SER A 13 -2.03 -24.81 5.36
C SER A 13 -2.35 -25.46 4.01
N ILE A 14 -2.06 -24.77 2.91
CA ILE A 14 -2.27 -25.29 1.55
C ILE A 14 -1.24 -26.38 1.22
N PHE A 15 0.01 -26.22 1.65
CA PHE A 15 1.02 -27.27 1.54
C PHE A 15 0.65 -28.53 2.34
N LEU A 16 0.15 -28.36 3.56
CA LEU A 16 -0.33 -29.45 4.43
C LEU A 16 -1.56 -30.17 3.88
N THR A 17 -2.38 -29.50 3.06
CA THR A 17 -3.57 -30.07 2.42
C THR A 17 -3.23 -30.90 1.17
N GLY A 18 -1.95 -31.08 0.83
CA GLY A 18 -1.51 -31.92 -0.28
C GLY A 18 -1.65 -31.29 -1.67
N HIS A 19 -1.79 -29.96 -1.75
CA HIS A 19 -1.92 -29.24 -3.01
C HIS A 19 -0.66 -28.39 -3.29
N PRO A 20 0.50 -29.01 -3.62
CA PRO A 20 1.78 -28.32 -3.72
C PRO A 20 1.80 -27.24 -4.82
N ILE A 21 1.10 -27.47 -5.93
CA ILE A 21 1.00 -26.52 -7.05
C ILE A 21 0.26 -25.24 -6.61
N LEU A 22 -0.89 -25.40 -5.96
CA LEU A 22 -1.66 -24.29 -5.38
C LEU A 22 -0.87 -23.57 -4.29
N GLY A 23 -0.12 -24.31 -3.46
CA GLY A 23 0.75 -23.75 -2.43
C GLY A 23 1.81 -22.81 -3.02
N ILE A 24 2.44 -23.20 -4.13
CA ILE A 24 3.43 -22.38 -4.84
C ILE A 24 2.78 -21.11 -5.43
N VAL A 25 1.64 -21.25 -6.12
CA VAL A 25 0.90 -20.12 -6.69
C VAL A 25 0.52 -19.12 -5.60
N ILE A 26 -0.02 -19.63 -4.49
CA ILE A 26 -0.46 -18.78 -3.38
C ILE A 26 0.72 -18.14 -2.68
N PHE A 27 1.84 -18.85 -2.48
CA PHE A 27 3.07 -18.27 -1.94
C PHE A 27 3.63 -17.12 -2.81
N LEU A 28 3.60 -17.28 -4.14
CA LEU A 28 4.00 -16.26 -5.12
C LEU A 28 3.12 -15.01 -5.08
N ILE A 29 1.83 -15.14 -4.80
CA ILE A 29 0.91 -14.01 -4.63
C ILE A 29 1.02 -13.42 -3.21
N TRP A 30 1.30 -14.26 -2.22
CA TRP A 30 1.35 -13.92 -0.80
C TRP A 30 2.54 -13.03 -0.44
N ILE A 31 3.74 -13.32 -0.95
CA ILE A 31 4.93 -12.47 -0.74
C ILE A 31 4.68 -11.02 -1.17
N PRO A 32 4.26 -10.74 -2.42
CA PRO A 32 3.92 -9.39 -2.82
C PRO A 32 2.75 -8.86 -1.99
N ALA A 33 1.69 -9.62 -1.71
CA ALA A 33 0.59 -9.14 -0.87
C ALA A 33 1.06 -8.66 0.51
N LEU A 34 2.02 -9.33 1.15
CA LEU A 34 2.63 -8.89 2.41
C LEU A 34 3.46 -7.61 2.25
N LEU A 35 4.22 -7.49 1.16
CA LEU A 35 5.02 -6.29 0.87
C LEU A 35 4.15 -5.09 0.47
N PHE A 36 3.11 -5.30 -0.34
CA PHE A 36 2.16 -4.28 -0.77
C PHE A 36 1.26 -3.84 0.39
N SER A 37 0.75 -4.78 1.19
CA SER A 37 -0.10 -4.50 2.36
C SER A 37 0.69 -3.90 3.53
N GLY A 38 1.94 -4.29 3.73
CA GLY A 38 2.80 -3.79 4.80
C GLY A 38 3.63 -2.54 4.46
N GLY A 39 3.68 -2.11 3.20
CA GLY A 39 4.66 -1.09 2.81
C GLY A 39 4.44 -0.31 1.52
N LEU A 40 3.43 -0.58 0.66
CA LEU A 40 3.18 0.27 -0.53
C LEU A 40 2.07 1.30 -0.37
N THR A 41 1.13 1.05 0.55
CA THR A 41 0.19 2.10 0.98
C THR A 41 0.93 3.29 1.60
N HIS A 42 2.09 3.06 2.24
CA HIS A 42 2.90 4.13 2.86
C HIS A 42 3.54 5.08 1.82
N PRO A 43 4.36 4.61 0.86
CA PRO A 43 4.90 5.42 -0.23
C PRO A 43 3.81 6.09 -1.05
N MET A 44 2.72 5.36 -1.36
CA MET A 44 1.61 5.91 -2.11
C MET A 44 0.92 7.04 -1.35
N PHE A 45 0.74 6.90 -0.03
CA PHE A 45 0.22 7.96 0.84
C PHE A 45 1.16 9.16 0.93
N ILE A 46 2.48 8.94 1.03
CA ILE A 46 3.48 10.01 1.05
C ILE A 46 3.46 10.80 -0.26
N LEU A 47 3.40 10.11 -1.41
CA LEU A 47 3.27 10.75 -2.73
C LEU A 47 1.97 11.54 -2.86
N LEU A 48 0.86 11.00 -2.36
CA LEU A 48 -0.44 11.66 -2.37
C LEU A 48 -0.45 12.92 -1.48
N ALA A 49 0.12 12.83 -0.28
CA ALA A 49 0.23 13.94 0.65
C ALA A 49 1.13 15.06 0.09
N TRP A 50 2.26 14.69 -0.52
CA TRP A 50 3.14 15.63 -1.21
C TRP A 50 2.40 16.38 -2.34
N PHE A 51 1.68 15.64 -3.19
CA PHE A 51 0.89 16.22 -4.27
C PHE A 51 -0.23 17.14 -3.75
N LEU A 52 -0.92 16.73 -2.68
CA LEU A 52 -1.99 17.51 -2.06
C LEU A 52 -1.48 18.84 -1.50
N ILE A 53 -0.33 18.83 -0.80
CA ILE A 53 0.30 20.03 -0.23
C ILE A 53 0.74 20.98 -1.36
N PHE A 54 1.39 20.45 -2.40
CA PHE A 54 1.82 21.23 -3.55
C PHE A 54 0.63 21.92 -4.24
N SER A 55 -0.42 21.14 -4.55
CA SER A 55 -1.63 21.63 -5.18
C SER A 55 -2.39 22.66 -4.32
N SER A 56 -2.39 22.49 -2.99
CA SER A 56 -2.98 23.46 -2.06
C SER A 56 -2.26 24.81 -2.08
N ARG A 57 -0.93 24.81 -2.11
CA ARG A 57 -0.12 26.04 -2.20
C ARG A 57 -0.38 26.81 -3.50
N GLU A 58 -0.47 26.12 -4.63
CA GLU A 58 -0.77 26.77 -5.92
C GLU A 58 -2.16 27.40 -5.95
N ARG A 59 -3.16 26.72 -5.35
CA ARG A 59 -4.51 27.26 -5.21
C ARG A 59 -4.55 28.51 -4.33
N ALA A 60 -3.84 28.51 -3.21
CA ALA A 60 -3.73 29.68 -2.33
C ALA A 60 -3.09 30.87 -3.03
N ALA A 61 -1.97 30.65 -3.74
CA ALA A 61 -1.28 31.69 -4.50
C ALA A 61 -2.17 32.28 -5.61
N ARG A 62 -2.94 31.44 -6.33
CA ARG A 62 -3.92 31.92 -7.32
C ARG A 62 -5.07 32.72 -6.70
N ALA A 63 -5.54 32.32 -5.52
CA ALA A 63 -6.62 33.02 -4.84
C ALA A 63 -6.19 34.42 -4.36
N GLU A 64 -4.94 34.58 -3.95
CA GLU A 64 -4.38 35.88 -3.58
C GLU A 64 -4.19 36.80 -4.80
N ASP A 65 -3.70 36.30 -5.94
CA ASP A 65 -3.57 37.08 -7.17
C ASP A 65 -4.94 37.59 -7.67
N LEU A 66 -5.99 36.75 -7.60
CA LEU A 66 -7.35 37.16 -7.96
C LEU A 66 -7.94 38.23 -7.02
N ARG A 67 -7.54 38.24 -5.74
CA ARG A 67 -7.95 39.28 -4.79
C ARG A 67 -7.18 40.58 -5.00
N ALA A 68 -5.90 40.52 -5.37
CA ALA A 68 -5.08 41.69 -5.65
C ALA A 68 -5.48 42.41 -6.95
N ARG A 69 -6.13 41.69 -7.88
CA ARG A 69 -6.63 42.24 -9.16
C ARG A 69 -8.05 42.83 -9.10
N ARG A 70 -8.72 42.78 -7.93
CA ARG A 70 -10.08 43.28 -7.73
C ARG A 70 -10.06 44.56 -6.90
#